data_AF-A0A7W1W0Y2-F1
#
_entry.id   AF-A0A7W1W0Y2-F1
#
_cell.length_a   1.000
_cell.length_b   1.000
_cell.length_c   1.000
_cell.angle_alpha   90.00
_cell.angle_beta   90.00
_cell.angle_gamma   90.00
#
_symmetry.space_group_name_H-M   'P 1'
#
loop_
_entity.id
_entity.type
_entity.pdbx_description
1 polymer ?
#
loop_
_entity_poly.entity_id
_entity_poly.type
_entity_poly.pdbx_seq_one_letter_code
_entity_poly.pdbx_strand_id
1 'polypeptide(L)'
;MSLKTSEEGIVLLKNSNVILPFGQTKIRSIAVIGPFADADDVRGVLPDHVVTTYQGIKKQAGKNVMVKYASGCRIADNGKVITKNDLISTMGTPGIVMEYYDNSDLEGKPVVLKTADRLSFSWGSFHPVPEIKTDKYSIRIKGKLVVSESGYYNFYMIMALSRMRLFLGGKIVFDNWNTSGDTWTKEIDSIYLKKGSQIPCILEYQSNPHSYNMFSFAWKYLEKNPLEKAVALARTSDAVVLCVGYSGSLENEDHDRSSISLEPVQEELIEAVARVNKNIVLVLNSGSVVDMSKFINKVSAVVEQWHPGQEGGTALAELLFGKINPSGKLPVTFMKSWEDSPAYPYYPGKNGIEEYGEGINVGYRYYDRPTSPQALFTFGYGLSYTTFEISNLELSSGSISTKDSLRLSVTVKNSGKISGAEVVQIYVGQNKSSVDRPLKELKAFKKIFLEPGRQKTVSFSLKPDDFKFYDVVSHDWIAEPGTFTVYAGASSADIRQRAIFELKGAAIVR
;
A
#
# COMPACT_ATOMS: atom_id res chain seq x y z
N MET A 1 3.37 15.53 -3.26
CA MET A 1 3.35 14.41 -4.23
C MET A 1 2.80 13.14 -3.60
N SER A 2 3.38 12.63 -2.50
CA SER A 2 2.90 11.42 -1.80
C SER A 2 1.38 11.38 -1.59
N LEU A 3 0.79 12.42 -0.98
CA LEU A 3 -0.66 12.52 -0.78
C LEU A 3 -1.46 12.24 -2.07
N LYS A 4 -1.16 12.98 -3.15
CA LYS A 4 -1.88 12.85 -4.42
C LYS A 4 -1.71 11.45 -5.04
N THR A 5 -0.52 10.86 -4.95
CA THR A 5 -0.29 9.49 -5.42
C THR A 5 -1.17 8.49 -4.66
N SER A 6 -1.27 8.63 -3.33
CA SER A 6 -2.10 7.77 -2.50
C SER A 6 -3.60 7.99 -2.77
N GLU A 7 -4.05 9.24 -2.89
CA GLU A 7 -5.43 9.59 -3.28
C GLU A 7 -5.86 8.98 -4.61
N GLU A 8 -4.95 8.97 -5.60
CA GLU A 8 -5.23 8.42 -6.92
C GLU A 8 -5.03 6.91 -7.04
N GLY A 9 -4.30 6.30 -6.10
CA GLY A 9 -3.92 4.88 -6.09
C GLY A 9 -4.83 3.98 -5.25
N ILE A 10 -5.48 4.52 -4.20
CA ILE A 10 -6.42 3.75 -3.37
C ILE A 10 -7.58 3.22 -4.23
N VAL A 11 -7.91 1.93 -4.06
CA VAL A 11 -8.97 1.27 -4.82
C VAL A 11 -10.14 0.92 -3.90
N LEU A 12 -11.33 1.41 -4.24
CA LEU A 12 -12.57 0.98 -3.59
C LEU A 12 -13.03 -0.33 -4.24
N LEU A 13 -12.98 -1.43 -3.49
CA LEU A 13 -13.32 -2.77 -4.00
C LEU A 13 -14.77 -3.16 -3.75
N LYS A 14 -15.32 -2.73 -2.61
CA LYS A 14 -16.70 -3.01 -2.23
C LYS A 14 -17.28 -1.80 -1.51
N ASN A 15 -18.52 -1.46 -1.80
CA ASN A 15 -19.29 -0.48 -1.03
C ASN A 15 -20.78 -0.87 -1.05
N SER A 16 -21.13 -1.87 -0.25
CA SER A 16 -22.51 -2.32 -0.05
C SER A 16 -23.17 -1.53 1.07
N ASN A 17 -24.51 -1.43 1.03
CA ASN A 17 -25.32 -0.72 2.04
C ASN A 17 -25.03 0.80 2.19
N VAL A 18 -24.33 1.41 1.21
CA VAL A 18 -24.05 2.85 1.12
C VAL A 18 -23.47 3.42 2.42
N ILE A 19 -22.49 2.72 3.01
CA ILE A 19 -21.78 3.19 4.21
C ILE A 19 -20.78 4.31 3.89
N LEU A 20 -20.16 4.25 2.70
CA LEU A 20 -19.23 5.28 2.23
C LEU A 20 -19.87 6.14 1.13
N PRO A 21 -19.56 7.46 1.10
CA PRO A 21 -18.68 8.16 2.06
C PRO A 21 -19.36 8.49 3.39
N PHE A 22 -18.60 8.46 4.49
CA PHE A 22 -19.06 8.84 5.83
C PHE A 22 -19.62 10.25 5.91
N GLY A 23 -19.13 11.19 5.09
CA GLY A 23 -19.62 12.56 5.06
C GLY A 23 -21.10 12.70 4.63
N GLN A 24 -21.67 11.65 4.01
CA GLN A 24 -23.07 11.62 3.60
C GLN A 24 -23.94 10.77 4.53
N THR A 25 -23.36 10.12 5.54
CA THR A 25 -24.07 9.28 6.50
C THR A 25 -24.16 9.98 7.86
N LYS A 26 -25.17 9.63 8.67
CA LYS A 26 -25.40 10.22 10.01
C LYS A 26 -24.55 9.53 11.08
N ILE A 27 -23.24 9.42 10.85
CA ILE A 27 -22.30 8.82 11.81
C ILE A 27 -21.87 9.86 12.84
N ARG A 28 -21.93 9.50 14.13
CA ARG A 28 -21.46 10.29 15.27
C ARG A 28 -20.27 9.65 15.97
N SER A 29 -20.01 8.37 15.74
CA SER A 29 -18.85 7.66 16.31
C SER A 29 -18.21 6.68 15.33
N ILE A 30 -16.88 6.70 15.26
CA ILE A 30 -16.06 5.81 14.45
C ILE A 30 -15.06 5.08 15.35
N ALA A 31 -15.10 3.75 15.31
CA ALA A 31 -14.01 2.93 15.84
C ALA A 31 -12.97 2.68 14.75
N VAL A 32 -11.73 3.11 14.95
CA VAL A 32 -10.59 2.73 14.09
C VAL A 32 -9.88 1.58 14.77
N ILE A 33 -9.98 0.38 14.20
CA ILE A 33 -9.57 -0.87 14.82
C ILE A 33 -8.54 -1.57 13.94
N GLY A 34 -7.58 -2.24 14.55
CA GLY A 34 -6.71 -3.19 13.87
C GLY A 34 -5.23 -2.83 13.97
N PRO A 35 -4.34 -3.78 13.64
CA PRO A 35 -2.90 -3.61 13.83
C PRO A 35 -2.31 -2.47 13.00
N PHE A 36 -2.91 -2.13 11.86
CA PHE A 36 -2.45 -1.04 10.97
C PHE A 36 -3.18 0.29 11.21
N ALA A 37 -4.08 0.37 12.19
CA ALA A 37 -4.91 1.56 12.38
C ALA A 37 -4.13 2.78 12.91
N ASP A 38 -3.12 2.60 13.77
CA ASP A 38 -2.22 3.67 14.24
C ASP A 38 -0.74 3.26 14.17
N ALA A 39 -0.37 2.54 13.11
CA ALA A 39 1.00 2.08 12.85
C ALA A 39 1.72 2.98 11.85
N ASP A 40 3.03 3.16 12.03
CA ASP A 40 3.91 3.88 11.10
C ASP A 40 4.47 2.92 10.03
N ASP A 41 3.58 2.23 9.32
CA ASP A 41 3.94 1.15 8.41
C ASP A 41 4.21 1.67 6.98
N VAL A 42 5.31 2.40 6.82
CA VAL A 42 5.80 2.87 5.51
C VAL A 42 6.91 1.94 4.99
N ARG A 43 6.79 1.49 3.74
CA ARG A 43 7.72 0.56 3.09
C ARG A 43 8.82 1.26 2.31
N GLY A 44 9.97 0.60 2.18
CA GLY A 44 11.08 0.97 1.28
C GLY A 44 12.00 2.08 1.78
N VAL A 45 11.47 3.14 2.39
CA VAL A 45 12.27 4.28 2.90
C VAL A 45 11.77 4.76 4.25
N LEU A 46 12.68 5.30 5.08
CA LEU A 46 12.32 6.00 6.32
C LEU A 46 11.81 7.41 5.98
N PRO A 47 10.53 7.74 6.23
CA PRO A 47 9.96 9.03 5.84
C PRO A 47 10.19 10.12 6.89
N ASP A 48 10.15 11.37 6.43
CA ASP A 48 10.21 12.57 7.27
C ASP A 48 8.97 12.77 8.14
N HIS A 49 7.88 12.03 7.96
CA HIS A 49 6.73 11.91 8.87
C HIS A 49 5.82 10.81 8.38
N VAL A 50 4.85 10.40 9.21
CA VAL A 50 3.76 9.51 8.79
C VAL A 50 2.47 10.02 9.41
N VAL A 51 1.41 10.11 8.59
CA VAL A 51 0.04 10.28 9.07
C VAL A 51 -0.63 8.91 9.07
N THR A 52 -0.87 8.37 10.27
CA THR A 52 -1.56 7.08 10.42
C THR A 52 -3.03 7.18 10.03
N THR A 53 -3.67 6.04 9.76
CA THR A 53 -5.11 5.99 9.45
C THR A 53 -5.97 6.60 10.56
N TYR A 54 -5.68 6.29 11.83
CA TYR A 54 -6.37 6.87 12.98
C TYR A 54 -6.18 8.38 13.04
N GLN A 55 -4.97 8.89 12.83
CA GLN A 55 -4.69 10.33 12.84
C GLN A 55 -5.41 11.06 11.72
N GLY A 56 -5.38 10.52 10.49
CA GLY A 56 -6.08 11.07 9.34
C GLY A 56 -7.59 11.14 9.57
N ILE A 57 -8.20 10.03 10.00
CA ILE A 57 -9.64 9.96 10.29
C ILE A 57 -10.02 10.93 11.40
N LYS A 58 -9.27 10.98 12.50
CA LYS A 58 -9.53 11.89 13.61
C LYS A 58 -9.45 13.36 13.19
N LYS A 59 -8.48 13.72 12.34
CA LYS A 59 -8.35 15.07 11.78
C LYS A 59 -9.55 15.42 10.89
N GLN A 60 -9.93 14.51 9.98
CA GLN A 60 -11.01 14.73 9.02
C GLN A 60 -12.40 14.76 9.68
N ALA A 61 -12.62 13.92 10.70
CA ALA A 61 -13.83 13.87 11.51
C ALA A 61 -14.11 15.18 12.28
N GLY A 62 -13.07 15.92 12.64
CA GLY A 62 -13.18 17.14 13.44
C GLY A 62 -13.78 16.87 14.83
N LYS A 63 -14.55 17.83 15.35
CA LYS A 63 -15.16 17.75 16.70
C LYS A 63 -16.54 17.07 16.72
N ASN A 64 -17.14 16.86 15.56
CA ASN A 64 -18.53 16.41 15.45
C ASN A 64 -18.70 14.88 15.49
N VAL A 65 -17.62 14.15 15.23
CA VAL A 65 -17.61 12.69 15.21
C VAL A 65 -16.57 12.18 16.21
N MET A 66 -16.99 11.35 17.15
CA MET A 66 -16.12 10.73 18.14
C MET A 66 -15.29 9.62 17.48
N VAL A 67 -13.98 9.84 17.38
CA VAL A 67 -13.05 8.83 16.83
C VAL A 67 -12.25 8.21 17.97
N LYS A 68 -12.32 6.88 18.09
CA LYS A 68 -11.60 6.09 19.08
C LYS A 68 -10.80 4.99 18.39
N TYR A 69 -9.75 4.52 19.06
CA TYR A 69 -8.82 3.53 18.54
C TYR A 69 -8.74 2.30 19.45
N ALA A 70 -8.54 1.12 18.85
CA ALA A 70 -8.12 -0.11 19.52
C ALA A 70 -7.23 -0.95 18.58
N SER A 71 -6.17 -1.59 19.10
CA SER A 71 -5.26 -2.38 18.24
C SER A 71 -5.91 -3.67 17.73
N GLY A 72 -6.83 -4.26 18.49
CA GLY A 72 -7.61 -5.44 18.11
C GLY A 72 -6.85 -6.75 18.17
N CYS A 73 -5.69 -6.86 17.52
CA CYS A 73 -4.84 -8.04 17.59
C CYS A 73 -3.36 -7.67 17.59
N ARG A 74 -2.50 -8.65 17.84
CA ARG A 74 -1.04 -8.49 17.79
C ARG A 74 -0.54 -9.24 16.57
N ILE A 75 0.15 -8.52 15.69
CA ILE A 75 0.92 -9.07 14.59
C ILE A 75 2.40 -8.73 14.81
N ALA A 76 3.29 -9.45 14.14
CA ALA A 76 4.68 -9.04 14.02
C ALA A 76 4.73 -7.74 13.21
N ASP A 77 5.31 -6.68 13.76
CA ASP A 77 5.51 -5.39 13.11
C ASP A 77 6.71 -4.65 13.72
N ASN A 78 6.98 -3.45 13.23
CA ASN A 78 8.12 -2.62 13.63
C ASN A 78 7.76 -1.58 14.72
N GLY A 79 6.57 -1.67 15.32
CA GLY A 79 6.08 -0.67 16.27
C GLY A 79 5.85 0.71 15.64
N LYS A 80 5.83 1.75 16.50
CA LYS A 80 5.60 3.16 16.15
C LYS A 80 6.84 3.98 16.45
N VAL A 81 7.24 4.87 15.53
CA VAL A 81 8.39 5.74 15.71
C VAL A 81 8.14 6.65 16.91
N ILE A 82 9.15 6.81 17.76
CA ILE A 82 9.06 7.68 18.93
C ILE A 82 9.21 9.13 18.46
N THR A 83 8.20 9.96 18.74
CA THR A 83 8.12 11.35 18.28
C THR A 83 8.14 12.35 19.43
N LYS A 84 8.09 13.66 19.15
CA LYS A 84 8.03 14.74 20.14
C LYS A 84 6.86 14.62 21.12
N ASN A 85 5.81 13.88 20.76
CA ASN A 85 4.69 13.62 21.67
C ASN A 85 5.08 12.65 22.79
N ASP A 86 6.13 11.86 22.57
CA ASP A 86 6.64 10.84 23.47
C ASP A 86 7.99 11.26 24.08
N LEU A 87 8.47 12.48 23.79
CA LEU A 87 9.82 12.93 24.10
C LEU A 87 9.85 14.29 24.80
N ILE A 88 10.65 14.39 25.85
CA ILE A 88 11.05 15.65 26.46
C ILE A 88 12.58 15.78 26.39
N SER A 89 13.05 16.91 25.86
CA SER A 89 14.46 17.20 25.68
C SER A 89 15.13 17.46 27.03
N THR A 90 16.47 17.43 27.07
CA THR A 90 17.23 17.84 28.26
C THR A 90 17.00 19.31 28.62
N MET A 91 16.43 20.12 27.71
CA MET A 91 16.04 21.51 27.93
C MET A 91 14.59 21.68 28.42
N GLY A 92 13.85 20.58 28.62
CA GLY A 92 12.47 20.61 29.11
C GLY A 92 11.41 20.90 28.05
N THR A 93 11.78 20.98 26.77
CA THR A 93 10.87 21.17 25.63
C THR A 93 10.55 19.85 24.92
N PRO A 94 9.43 19.72 24.18
CA PRO A 94 9.15 18.51 23.40
C PRO A 94 10.27 18.18 22.39
N GLY A 95 10.68 16.91 22.33
CA GLY A 95 11.73 16.42 21.42
C GLY A 95 13.02 15.96 22.13
N ILE A 96 14.13 15.99 21.40
CA ILE A 96 15.47 15.53 21.85
C ILE A 96 16.54 16.58 21.53
N VAL A 97 17.69 16.47 22.21
CA VAL A 97 18.92 17.20 21.87
C VAL A 97 19.92 16.23 21.22
N MET A 98 20.54 16.66 20.13
CA MET A 98 21.56 15.93 19.39
C MET A 98 22.88 16.70 19.48
N GLU A 99 23.90 16.03 19.98
CA GLU A 99 25.27 16.50 20.10
C GLU A 99 26.08 15.88 18.96
N TYR A 100 26.58 16.69 18.03
CA TYR A 100 27.37 16.22 16.88
C TYR A 100 28.85 16.39 17.17
N TYR A 101 29.64 15.36 16.87
CA TYR A 101 31.09 15.32 17.07
C TYR A 101 31.78 15.02 15.75
N ASP A 102 32.75 15.85 15.36
CA ASP A 102 33.58 15.67 14.17
C ASP A 102 34.72 14.66 14.41
N ASN A 103 34.39 13.57 15.11
CA ASN A 103 35.23 12.43 15.41
C ASN A 103 34.35 11.20 15.70
N SER A 104 34.93 10.01 15.70
CA SER A 104 34.21 8.74 15.89
C SER A 104 33.84 8.43 17.34
N ASP A 105 34.43 9.10 18.32
CA ASP A 105 34.55 8.57 19.69
C ASP A 105 33.77 9.40 20.73
N LEU A 106 32.95 10.36 20.28
CA LEU A 106 32.18 11.28 21.12
C LEU A 106 33.08 12.10 22.07
N GLU A 107 34.32 12.36 21.65
CA GLU A 107 35.33 13.05 22.43
C GLU A 107 35.29 14.57 22.25
N GLY A 108 35.66 15.29 23.31
CA GLY A 108 35.74 16.74 23.31
C GLY A 108 34.38 17.44 23.37
N LYS A 109 34.35 18.70 22.89
CA LYS A 109 33.11 19.48 22.79
C LYS A 109 32.41 19.15 21.47
N PRO A 110 31.08 19.01 21.45
CA PRO A 110 30.35 18.84 20.21
C PRO A 110 30.53 20.07 19.32
N VAL A 111 30.66 19.84 18.00
CA VAL A 111 30.82 20.92 17.01
C VAL A 111 29.52 21.67 16.77
N VAL A 112 28.37 21.01 16.96
CA VAL A 112 27.05 21.64 16.92
C VAL A 112 26.05 20.88 17.78
N LEU A 113 25.08 21.62 18.34
CA LEU A 113 23.90 21.09 19.01
C LEU A 113 22.67 21.35 18.13
N LYS A 114 21.83 20.33 17.94
CA LYS A 114 20.51 20.50 17.30
C LYS A 114 19.41 19.89 18.15
N THR A 115 18.18 20.33 17.92
CA THR A 115 16.98 19.67 18.43
C THR A 115 16.30 18.90 17.32
N ALA A 116 15.68 17.77 17.65
CA ALA A 116 14.87 17.00 16.73
C ALA A 116 13.56 16.53 17.40
N ASP A 117 12.57 16.23 16.56
CA ASP A 117 11.22 15.90 17.00
C ASP A 117 10.91 14.40 16.98
N ARG A 118 11.92 13.54 16.80
CA ARG A 118 11.79 12.09 16.69
C ARG A 118 13.12 11.37 16.89
N LEU A 119 13.06 10.05 17.05
CA LEU A 119 14.22 9.17 17.04
C LEU A 119 14.26 8.32 15.76
N SER A 120 14.26 8.98 14.60
CA SER A 120 14.35 8.34 13.29
C SER A 120 15.06 9.27 12.31
N PHE A 121 16.16 8.81 11.73
CA PHE A 121 17.05 9.62 10.91
C PHE A 121 17.60 8.79 9.74
N SER A 122 17.66 9.41 8.57
CA SER A 122 18.35 8.87 7.41
C SER A 122 19.22 9.98 6.79
N TRP A 123 20.53 9.86 6.96
CA TRP A 123 21.52 10.76 6.35
C TRP A 123 22.10 10.19 5.06
N GLY A 124 21.84 8.91 4.79
CA GLY A 124 22.35 8.21 3.63
C GLY A 124 23.88 8.18 3.62
N SER A 125 24.49 8.62 2.52
CA SER A 125 25.94 8.75 2.37
C SER A 125 26.43 10.18 2.61
N PHE A 126 25.59 11.08 3.14
CA PHE A 126 25.91 12.50 3.34
C PHE A 126 26.25 12.82 4.79
N HIS A 127 26.95 13.93 5.01
CA HIS A 127 27.16 14.48 6.35
C HIS A 127 25.84 14.99 6.93
N PRO A 128 25.56 14.73 8.21
CA PRO A 128 24.25 15.06 8.80
C PRO A 128 24.08 16.57 9.03
N VAL A 129 25.19 17.31 9.12
CA VAL A 129 25.25 18.76 9.33
C VAL A 129 26.51 19.34 8.68
N PRO A 130 26.52 20.61 8.23
CA PRO A 130 27.68 21.21 7.56
C PRO A 130 28.96 21.32 8.41
N GLU A 131 28.84 21.31 9.75
CA GLU A 131 29.95 21.41 10.69
C GLU A 131 30.79 20.13 10.76
N ILE A 132 30.23 18.98 10.38
CA ILE A 132 30.96 17.72 10.25
C ILE A 132 31.78 17.77 8.95
N LYS A 133 33.07 17.48 9.04
CA LYS A 133 34.04 17.49 7.94
C LYS A 133 34.63 16.10 7.67
N THR A 134 34.57 15.19 8.64
CA THR A 134 35.01 13.79 8.47
C THR A 134 33.83 12.85 8.19
N ASP A 135 34.08 11.80 7.41
CA ASP A 135 33.12 10.71 7.19
C ASP A 135 32.99 9.78 8.41
N LYS A 136 33.92 9.89 9.36
CA LYS A 136 33.89 9.20 10.67
C LYS A 136 33.48 10.17 11.77
N TYR A 137 32.19 10.42 11.87
CA TYR A 137 31.58 11.27 12.88
C TYR A 137 30.80 10.45 13.90
N SER A 138 30.41 11.10 14.99
CA SER A 138 29.57 10.48 16.01
C SER A 138 28.53 11.46 16.53
N ILE A 139 27.43 10.92 17.04
CA ILE A 139 26.28 11.69 17.51
C ILE A 139 25.84 11.11 18.85
N ARG A 140 25.65 11.99 19.84
CA ARG A 140 24.99 11.64 21.10
C ARG A 140 23.64 12.32 21.17
N ILE A 141 22.59 11.51 21.28
CA ILE A 141 21.21 11.95 21.37
C ILE A 141 20.74 11.78 22.81
N LYS A 142 20.15 12.83 23.37
CA LYS A 142 19.67 12.86 24.76
C LYS A 142 18.22 13.34 24.84
N GLY A 143 17.43 12.67 25.66
CA GLY A 143 16.08 13.09 26.03
C GLY A 143 15.49 12.21 27.11
N LYS A 144 14.18 12.31 27.29
CA LYS A 144 13.39 11.45 28.16
C LYS A 144 12.17 10.93 27.41
N LEU A 145 11.93 9.63 27.47
CA LEU A 145 10.69 9.02 26.99
C LEU A 145 9.57 9.28 27.99
N VAL A 146 8.44 9.79 27.52
CA VAL A 146 7.25 10.07 28.32
C VAL A 146 6.24 8.95 28.13
N VAL A 147 5.99 8.19 29.18
CA VAL A 147 5.11 7.02 29.13
C VAL A 147 3.64 7.44 29.25
N SER A 148 2.86 7.23 28.19
CA SER A 148 1.45 7.61 28.14
C SER A 148 0.52 6.64 28.85
N GLU A 149 0.87 5.35 28.89
CA GLU A 149 0.06 4.30 29.50
C GLU A 149 0.90 3.30 30.30
N SER A 150 0.32 2.71 31.34
CA SER A 150 1.02 1.67 32.10
C SER A 150 0.91 0.32 31.39
N GLY A 151 2.02 -0.40 31.29
CA GLY A 151 2.06 -1.76 30.77
C GLY A 151 3.39 -2.12 30.12
N TYR A 152 3.40 -3.23 29.39
CA TYR A 152 4.59 -3.68 28.68
C TYR A 152 4.75 -2.94 27.35
N TYR A 153 5.98 -2.53 27.06
CA TYR A 153 6.37 -1.92 25.80
C TYR A 153 7.46 -2.78 25.16
N ASN A 154 7.27 -3.15 23.91
CA ASN A 154 8.34 -3.63 23.05
C ASN A 154 9.08 -2.44 22.45
N PHE A 155 10.36 -2.60 22.23
CA PHE A 155 11.22 -1.61 21.60
C PHE A 155 11.87 -2.20 20.37
N TYR A 156 12.08 -1.38 19.35
CA TYR A 156 12.58 -1.81 18.06
C TYR A 156 13.70 -0.88 17.62
N MET A 157 14.86 -1.46 17.32
CA MET A 157 15.84 -0.79 16.47
C MET A 157 15.68 -1.26 15.02
N ILE A 158 15.37 -0.32 14.13
CA ILE A 158 15.08 -0.56 12.72
C ILE A 158 16.12 0.17 11.87
N MET A 159 16.59 -0.49 10.81
CA MET A 159 17.66 -0.04 9.91
C MET A 159 18.80 0.60 10.69
N ALA A 160 19.24 -0.04 11.77
CA ALA A 160 20.36 0.39 12.57
C ALA A 160 21.66 0.11 11.79
N LEU A 161 21.87 0.91 10.75
CA LEU A 161 23.00 0.82 9.84
C LEU A 161 24.11 1.70 10.41
N SER A 162 25.32 1.13 10.55
CA SER A 162 26.40 1.63 11.42
C SER A 162 26.26 1.29 12.92
N ARG A 163 27.16 1.83 13.74
CA ARG A 163 27.34 1.45 15.15
C ARG A 163 26.54 2.35 16.05
N MET A 164 25.84 1.76 17.01
CA MET A 164 25.05 2.47 17.99
C MET A 164 24.85 1.67 19.27
N ARG A 165 24.55 2.41 20.34
CA ARG A 165 24.11 1.84 21.61
C ARG A 165 23.04 2.73 22.22
N LEU A 166 22.01 2.09 22.74
CA LEU A 166 20.84 2.73 23.32
C LEU A 166 20.78 2.43 24.81
N PHE A 167 20.61 3.49 25.59
CA PHE A 167 20.43 3.43 27.02
C PHE A 167 19.03 3.93 27.39
N LEU A 168 18.29 3.12 28.15
CA LEU A 168 17.02 3.50 28.77
C LEU A 168 17.14 3.39 30.28
N GLY A 169 16.87 4.48 30.99
CA GLY A 169 16.99 4.53 32.45
C GLY A 169 18.40 4.20 32.96
N GLY A 170 19.43 4.50 32.16
CA GLY A 170 20.83 4.19 32.47
C GLY A 170 21.27 2.76 32.16
N LYS A 171 20.38 1.89 31.67
CA LYS A 171 20.70 0.51 31.25
C LYS A 171 20.84 0.44 29.74
N ILE A 172 21.86 -0.28 29.26
CA ILE A 172 21.98 -0.62 27.84
C ILE A 172 20.86 -1.57 27.46
N VAL A 173 20.09 -1.23 26.43
CA VAL A 173 19.00 -2.06 25.87
C VAL A 173 19.24 -2.48 24.43
N PHE A 174 20.16 -1.81 23.73
CA PHE A 174 20.67 -2.20 22.42
C PHE A 174 22.14 -1.82 22.34
N ASP A 175 22.97 -2.71 21.79
CA ASP A 175 24.39 -2.47 21.62
C ASP A 175 24.92 -3.28 20.43
N ASN A 176 25.30 -2.58 19.37
CA ASN A 176 26.11 -3.14 18.28
C ASN A 176 27.45 -2.39 18.13
N TRP A 177 27.84 -1.60 19.15
CA TRP A 177 28.95 -0.65 19.11
C TRP A 177 30.29 -1.29 18.72
N ASN A 178 30.54 -2.50 19.25
CA ASN A 178 31.78 -3.25 19.01
C ASN A 178 31.59 -4.41 18.00
N THR A 179 30.47 -4.44 17.28
CA THR A 179 30.19 -5.47 16.29
C THR A 179 30.44 -4.96 14.87
N SER A 180 30.63 -5.88 13.92
CA SER A 180 30.95 -5.56 12.51
C SER A 180 29.71 -5.42 11.61
N GLY A 181 28.51 -5.20 12.17
CA GLY A 181 27.28 -5.42 11.42
C GLY A 181 26.24 -4.31 11.50
N ASP A 182 25.65 -4.03 10.35
CA ASP A 182 24.37 -3.37 10.22
C ASP A 182 23.26 -4.27 10.81
N THR A 183 22.26 -3.66 11.45
CA THR A 183 21.12 -4.37 12.02
C THR A 183 19.83 -3.93 11.33
N TRP A 184 19.23 -4.83 10.54
CA TRP A 184 17.99 -4.54 9.80
C TRP A 184 16.81 -4.26 10.71
N THR A 185 16.47 -5.19 11.60
CA THR A 185 15.48 -4.96 12.65
C THR A 185 15.82 -5.83 13.85
N LYS A 186 15.84 -5.22 15.03
CA LYS A 186 16.03 -5.91 16.30
C LYS A 186 14.90 -5.51 17.24
N GLU A 187 14.05 -6.49 17.55
CA GLU A 187 13.16 -6.40 18.69
C GLU A 187 13.98 -6.56 19.99
N ILE A 188 13.68 -5.70 20.94
CA ILE A 188 14.28 -5.63 22.27
C ILE A 188 13.22 -6.08 23.28
N ASP A 189 13.64 -6.84 24.29
CA ASP A 189 12.76 -7.42 25.31
C ASP A 189 11.76 -6.42 25.90
N SER A 190 10.54 -6.91 26.17
CA SER A 190 9.46 -6.10 26.69
C SER A 190 9.80 -5.50 28.07
N ILE A 191 9.63 -4.20 28.24
CA ILE A 191 9.84 -3.50 29.52
C ILE A 191 8.49 -3.03 30.06
N TYR A 192 8.20 -3.30 31.33
CA TYR A 192 7.05 -2.72 31.99
C TYR A 192 7.31 -1.26 32.37
N LEU A 193 6.48 -0.35 31.88
CA LEU A 193 6.57 1.08 32.13
C LEU A 193 5.31 1.58 32.86
N LYS A 194 5.48 2.58 33.74
CA LYS A 194 4.38 3.22 34.46
C LYS A 194 3.99 4.53 33.78
N LYS A 195 2.69 4.75 33.58
CA LYS A 195 2.12 6.01 33.09
C LYS A 195 2.69 7.22 33.83
N GLY A 196 3.02 8.27 33.07
CA GLY A 196 3.60 9.51 33.57
C GLY A 196 5.10 9.43 33.88
N SER A 197 5.72 8.25 33.82
CA SER A 197 7.17 8.14 34.03
C SER A 197 7.93 8.80 32.89
N GLN A 198 9.02 9.49 33.25
CA GLN A 198 9.97 10.04 32.30
C GLN A 198 11.28 9.24 32.38
N ILE A 199 11.58 8.48 31.33
CA ILE A 199 12.71 7.56 31.31
C ILE A 199 13.87 8.22 30.56
N PRO A 200 15.03 8.48 31.20
CA PRO A 200 16.20 8.97 30.49
C PRO A 200 16.54 8.07 29.30
N CYS A 201 16.69 8.67 28.13
CA CYS A 201 17.01 8.01 26.88
C CYS A 201 18.27 8.64 26.32
N ILE A 202 19.31 7.82 26.14
CA ILE A 202 20.55 8.22 25.49
C ILE A 202 20.81 7.25 24.35
N LEU A 203 20.94 7.77 23.13
CA LEU A 203 21.39 7.00 21.98
C LEU A 203 22.72 7.56 21.54
N GLU A 204 23.72 6.71 21.44
CA GLU A 204 25.02 7.05 20.87
C GLU A 204 25.15 6.36 19.53
N TYR A 205 25.64 7.10 18.54
CA TYR A 205 25.78 6.67 17.15
C TYR A 205 27.18 7.01 16.65
N GLN A 206 27.79 6.11 15.89
CA GLN A 206 29.06 6.27 15.20
C GLN A 206 28.85 5.90 13.73
N SER A 207 29.21 6.82 12.81
CA SER A 207 29.06 6.60 11.38
C SER A 207 29.97 5.50 10.86
N ASN A 208 29.54 4.84 9.80
CA ASN A 208 30.38 3.96 9.00
C ASN A 208 30.49 4.54 7.57
N PRO A 209 31.69 4.98 7.13
CA PRO A 209 31.87 5.54 5.79
C PRO A 209 31.62 4.52 4.66
N HIS A 210 31.54 3.22 4.99
CA HIS A 210 31.25 2.14 4.04
C HIS A 210 29.81 1.62 4.12
N SER A 211 28.93 2.25 4.89
CA SER A 211 27.50 1.90 4.96
C SER A 211 26.63 3.15 4.81
N TYR A 212 25.33 2.94 4.61
CA TYR A 212 24.35 4.00 4.76
C TYR A 212 24.22 4.39 6.23
N ASN A 213 24.03 5.67 6.51
CA ASN A 213 23.91 6.19 7.85
C ASN A 213 22.44 6.46 8.15
N MET A 214 21.78 5.53 8.84
CA MET A 214 20.40 5.68 9.24
C MET A 214 20.08 4.81 10.46
N PHE A 215 19.00 5.15 11.14
CA PHE A 215 18.34 4.31 12.14
C PHE A 215 16.95 4.84 12.43
N SER A 216 16.09 3.98 12.94
CA SER A 216 14.80 4.34 13.52
C SER A 216 14.57 3.59 14.82
N PHE A 217 14.25 4.33 15.88
CA PHE A 217 13.90 3.78 17.18
C PHE A 217 12.39 3.92 17.39
N ALA A 218 11.76 2.77 17.54
CA ALA A 218 10.32 2.64 17.67
C ALA A 218 9.94 1.87 18.92
N TRP A 219 8.69 2.02 19.34
CA TRP A 219 8.12 1.26 20.46
C TRP A 219 6.69 0.81 20.15
N LYS A 220 6.24 -0.20 20.88
CA LYS A 220 4.86 -0.70 20.81
C LYS A 220 4.32 -0.99 22.19
N TYR A 221 3.26 -0.29 22.56
CA TYR A 221 2.49 -0.63 23.76
C TYR A 221 1.77 -1.96 23.55
N LEU A 222 2.05 -2.94 24.41
CA LEU A 222 1.43 -4.25 24.38
C LEU A 222 0.10 -4.22 25.14
N GLU A 223 -0.94 -3.75 24.46
CA GLU A 223 -2.29 -3.67 25.01
C GLU A 223 -2.75 -5.03 25.57
N LYS A 224 -3.25 -5.02 26.81
CA LYS A 224 -3.88 -6.20 27.43
C LYS A 224 -5.28 -6.41 26.83
N ASN A 225 -5.58 -7.66 26.48
CA ASN A 225 -6.84 -8.11 25.88
C ASN A 225 -7.29 -7.25 24.67
N PRO A 226 -6.46 -7.12 23.62
CA PRO A 226 -6.74 -6.21 22.51
C PRO A 226 -8.03 -6.55 21.77
N LEU A 227 -8.36 -7.84 21.64
CA LEU A 227 -9.57 -8.31 20.96
C LEU A 227 -10.84 -7.88 21.71
N GLU A 228 -10.89 -8.10 23.02
CA GLU A 228 -12.05 -7.73 23.86
C GLU A 228 -12.33 -6.22 23.79
N LYS A 229 -11.26 -5.41 23.85
CA LYS A 229 -11.36 -3.94 23.72
C LYS A 229 -11.87 -3.51 22.35
N ALA A 230 -11.36 -4.11 21.28
CA ALA A 230 -11.84 -3.84 19.93
C ALA A 230 -13.31 -4.19 19.76
N VAL A 231 -13.75 -5.35 20.26
CA VAL A 231 -15.16 -5.78 20.21
C VAL A 231 -16.05 -4.84 21.03
N ALA A 232 -15.63 -4.46 22.23
CA ALA A 232 -16.37 -3.50 23.06
C ALA A 232 -16.50 -2.14 22.38
N LEU A 233 -15.42 -1.64 21.78
CA LEU A 233 -15.42 -0.38 21.05
C LEU A 233 -16.33 -0.46 19.82
N ALA A 234 -16.19 -1.51 19.00
CA ALA A 234 -17.00 -1.73 17.80
C ALA A 234 -18.50 -1.77 18.10
N ARG A 235 -18.91 -2.40 19.22
CA ARG A 235 -20.32 -2.48 19.64
C ARG A 235 -20.97 -1.12 19.90
N THR A 236 -20.18 -0.12 20.32
CA THR A 236 -20.68 1.20 20.72
C THR A 236 -20.48 2.29 19.65
N SER A 237 -19.85 1.96 18.53
CA SER A 237 -19.58 2.89 17.45
C SER A 237 -20.60 2.75 16.30
N ASP A 238 -20.95 3.85 15.65
CA ASP A 238 -21.88 3.82 14.52
C ASP A 238 -21.25 3.16 13.29
N ALA A 239 -19.93 3.31 13.13
CA ALA A 239 -19.14 2.65 12.09
C ALA A 239 -17.78 2.18 12.62
N VAL A 240 -17.22 1.18 11.92
CA VAL A 240 -15.88 0.65 12.19
C VAL A 240 -15.04 0.77 10.93
N VAL A 241 -13.84 1.34 11.06
CA VAL A 241 -12.76 1.24 10.08
C VAL A 241 -11.79 0.19 10.60
N LEU A 242 -11.76 -0.97 9.95
CA LEU A 242 -10.98 -2.13 10.38
C LEU A 242 -9.75 -2.30 9.47
N CYS A 243 -8.57 -1.98 9.98
CA CYS A 243 -7.30 -1.96 9.24
C CYS A 243 -6.52 -3.26 9.46
N VAL A 244 -6.42 -4.07 8.41
CA VAL A 244 -5.73 -5.37 8.39
C VAL A 244 -4.77 -5.42 7.19
N GLY A 245 -3.90 -6.43 7.11
CA GLY A 245 -2.94 -6.53 6.03
C GLY A 245 -1.69 -7.33 6.37
N TYR A 246 -0.59 -7.02 5.69
CA TYR A 246 0.70 -7.68 5.88
C TYR A 246 1.75 -6.69 6.36
N SER A 247 2.48 -7.10 7.40
CA SER A 247 3.60 -6.33 7.93
C SER A 247 4.85 -6.49 7.08
N GLY A 248 5.86 -5.67 7.37
CA GLY A 248 7.12 -5.67 6.63
C GLY A 248 7.95 -6.91 6.85
N SER A 249 7.64 -7.72 7.87
CA SER A 249 8.24 -9.04 8.02
C SER A 249 7.64 -10.08 7.06
N LEU A 250 6.40 -9.87 6.63
CA LEU A 250 5.69 -10.77 5.71
C LEU A 250 5.86 -10.35 4.24
N GLU A 251 5.88 -9.05 3.95
CA GLU A 251 6.14 -8.51 2.60
C GLU A 251 7.44 -7.71 2.59
N ASN A 252 8.53 -8.35 2.17
CA ASN A 252 9.85 -7.74 1.98
C ASN A 252 10.64 -8.42 0.85
N GLU A 253 11.81 -7.86 0.57
CA GLU A 253 12.82 -8.45 -0.30
C GLU A 253 13.47 -9.67 0.40
N ASP A 254 13.96 -10.62 -0.40
CA ASP A 254 14.65 -11.87 -0.01
C ASP A 254 13.77 -13.09 0.35
N HIS A 255 12.49 -12.91 0.68
CA HIS A 255 11.59 -14.06 0.81
C HIS A 255 10.15 -13.77 0.38
N ASP A 256 9.49 -14.82 -0.07
CA ASP A 256 8.08 -14.78 -0.41
C ASP A 256 7.19 -15.09 0.80
N ARG A 257 5.95 -14.60 0.76
CA ARG A 257 4.93 -15.00 1.72
C ARG A 257 4.63 -16.49 1.62
N SER A 258 4.48 -17.14 2.76
CA SER A 258 4.02 -18.54 2.81
C SER A 258 2.53 -18.72 2.50
N SER A 259 1.75 -17.64 2.50
CA SER A 259 0.31 -17.64 2.20
C SER A 259 -0.19 -16.27 1.77
N ILE A 260 -1.27 -16.26 0.97
CA ILE A 260 -2.05 -15.06 0.64
C ILE A 260 -3.19 -14.80 1.64
N SER A 261 -3.38 -15.64 2.65
CA SER A 261 -4.36 -15.38 3.71
C SER A 261 -3.80 -14.38 4.72
N LEU A 262 -4.67 -13.65 5.41
CA LEU A 262 -4.25 -12.87 6.58
C LEU A 262 -3.82 -13.82 7.71
N GLU A 263 -2.99 -13.32 8.63
CA GLU A 263 -2.68 -14.08 9.84
C GLU A 263 -3.98 -14.42 10.60
N PRO A 264 -4.09 -15.64 11.19
CA PRO A 264 -5.34 -16.10 11.81
C PRO A 264 -5.92 -15.14 12.86
N VAL A 265 -5.07 -14.42 13.60
CA VAL A 265 -5.48 -13.43 14.61
C VAL A 265 -6.20 -12.22 14.00
N GLN A 266 -5.89 -11.86 12.75
CA GLN A 266 -6.58 -10.80 12.02
C GLN A 266 -7.94 -11.30 11.49
N GLU A 267 -8.02 -12.54 10.99
CA GLU A 267 -9.30 -13.16 10.61
C GLU A 267 -10.25 -13.30 11.81
N GLU A 268 -9.73 -13.71 12.97
CA GLU A 268 -10.48 -13.78 14.24
C GLU A 268 -11.03 -12.40 14.65
N LEU A 269 -10.19 -11.36 14.55
CA LEU A 269 -10.61 -9.99 14.82
C LEU A 269 -11.75 -9.54 13.89
N ILE A 270 -11.64 -9.79 12.58
CA ILE A 270 -12.68 -9.45 11.60
C ILE A 270 -14.00 -10.15 11.97
N GLU A 271 -13.94 -11.45 12.26
CA GLU A 271 -15.11 -12.24 12.64
C GLU A 271 -15.76 -11.71 13.93
N ALA A 272 -14.97 -11.44 14.96
CA ALA A 272 -15.47 -10.96 16.24
C ALA A 272 -16.12 -9.58 16.13
N VAL A 273 -15.51 -8.66 15.36
CA VAL A 273 -16.06 -7.32 15.11
C VAL A 273 -17.34 -7.40 14.27
N ALA A 274 -17.38 -8.24 13.24
CA ALA A 274 -18.56 -8.43 12.38
C ALA A 274 -19.79 -9.02 13.10
N ARG A 275 -19.60 -9.66 14.26
CA ARG A 275 -20.71 -10.12 15.12
C ARG A 275 -21.40 -8.98 15.87
N VAL A 276 -20.69 -7.88 16.15
CA VAL A 276 -21.20 -6.79 17.00
C VAL A 276 -21.47 -5.50 16.25
N ASN A 277 -20.94 -5.35 15.02
CA ASN A 277 -21.19 -4.21 14.16
C ASN A 277 -21.30 -4.64 12.69
N LYS A 278 -22.26 -4.08 11.95
CA LYS A 278 -22.46 -4.36 10.51
C LYS A 278 -21.91 -3.27 9.60
N ASN A 279 -21.64 -2.09 10.15
CA ASN A 279 -21.13 -0.93 9.45
C ASN A 279 -19.59 -0.94 9.43
N ILE A 280 -19.02 -1.99 8.84
CA ILE A 280 -17.57 -2.20 8.78
C ILE A 280 -17.05 -1.79 7.40
N VAL A 281 -16.08 -0.87 7.40
CA VAL A 281 -15.18 -0.59 6.29
C VAL A 281 -13.88 -1.33 6.55
N LEU A 282 -13.61 -2.38 5.79
CA LEU A 282 -12.33 -3.09 5.83
C LEU A 282 -11.31 -2.32 5.00
N VAL A 283 -10.16 -2.03 5.58
CA VAL A 283 -9.04 -1.34 4.94
C VAL A 283 -7.87 -2.31 4.89
N LEU A 284 -7.41 -2.62 3.68
CA LEU A 284 -6.30 -3.53 3.41
C LEU A 284 -5.01 -2.74 3.24
N ASN A 285 -4.00 -3.09 4.04
CA ASN A 285 -2.63 -2.58 3.95
C ASN A 285 -1.74 -3.71 3.41
N SER A 286 -1.67 -3.83 2.09
CA SER A 286 -1.02 -4.96 1.41
C SER A 286 -0.30 -4.53 0.15
N GLY A 287 0.82 -5.17 -0.17
CA GLY A 287 1.55 -4.94 -1.42
C GLY A 287 1.03 -5.80 -2.57
N SER A 288 0.27 -6.85 -2.25
CA SER A 288 -0.24 -7.83 -3.19
C SER A 288 -1.59 -8.40 -2.74
N VAL A 289 -2.03 -9.48 -3.38
CA VAL A 289 -3.35 -10.09 -3.19
C VAL A 289 -3.53 -10.57 -1.74
N VAL A 290 -4.73 -10.31 -1.21
CA VAL A 290 -5.27 -10.84 0.05
C VAL A 290 -6.44 -11.77 -0.27
N ASP A 291 -6.40 -13.01 0.24
CA ASP A 291 -7.57 -13.87 0.28
C ASP A 291 -8.60 -13.32 1.27
N MET A 292 -9.76 -12.90 0.74
CA MET A 292 -10.89 -12.40 1.52
C MET A 292 -12.10 -13.33 1.50
N SER A 293 -11.99 -14.52 0.92
CA SER A 293 -13.12 -15.44 0.69
C SER A 293 -13.94 -15.71 1.96
N LYS A 294 -13.28 -15.80 3.13
CA LYS A 294 -13.91 -16.09 4.43
C LYS A 294 -14.67 -14.93 5.07
N PHE A 295 -14.39 -13.69 4.68
CA PHE A 295 -14.88 -12.50 5.40
C PHE A 295 -15.40 -11.37 4.52
N ILE A 296 -15.23 -11.43 3.19
CA ILE A 296 -15.71 -10.40 2.26
C ILE A 296 -17.21 -10.12 2.39
N ASN A 297 -18.01 -11.14 2.71
CA ASN A 297 -19.46 -11.02 2.87
C ASN A 297 -19.89 -10.50 4.26
N LYS A 298 -18.95 -10.37 5.20
CA LYS A 298 -19.20 -9.93 6.59
C LYS A 298 -18.98 -8.43 6.79
N VAL A 299 -18.36 -7.76 5.82
CA VAL A 299 -18.03 -6.32 5.84
C VAL A 299 -18.86 -5.55 4.82
N SER A 300 -19.17 -4.28 5.10
CA SER A 300 -20.02 -3.45 4.23
C SER A 300 -19.20 -2.82 3.10
N ALA A 301 -17.98 -2.38 3.37
CA ALA A 301 -17.07 -1.85 2.36
C ALA A 301 -15.67 -2.45 2.48
N VAL A 302 -14.94 -2.45 1.36
CA VAL A 302 -13.52 -2.85 1.29
C VAL A 302 -12.76 -1.82 0.49
N VAL A 303 -11.68 -1.31 1.08
CA VAL A 303 -10.75 -0.36 0.49
C VAL A 303 -9.35 -1.00 0.47
N GLU A 304 -8.76 -1.12 -0.71
CA GLU A 304 -7.36 -1.47 -0.87
C GLU A 304 -6.53 -0.20 -0.80
N GLN A 305 -5.82 -0.02 0.32
CA GLN A 305 -5.00 1.16 0.58
C GLN A 305 -3.55 0.97 0.09
N TRP A 306 -3.15 -0.27 -0.18
CA TRP A 306 -1.77 -0.64 -0.49
C TRP A 306 -0.80 -0.33 0.66
N HIS A 307 0.45 -0.03 0.31
CA HIS A 307 1.43 0.64 1.17
C HIS A 307 1.49 2.14 0.80
N PRO A 308 0.70 3.00 1.46
CA PRO A 308 0.31 4.30 0.92
C PRO A 308 1.32 5.42 1.20
N GLY A 309 2.48 5.11 1.79
CA GLY A 309 3.51 6.09 2.15
C GLY A 309 3.09 7.08 3.26
N GLN A 310 3.89 8.14 3.42
CA GLN A 310 3.79 9.08 4.55
C GLN A 310 2.46 9.83 4.71
N GLU A 311 1.71 10.05 3.63
CA GLU A 311 0.42 10.74 3.65
C GLU A 311 -0.79 9.79 3.48
N GLY A 312 -0.56 8.49 3.61
CA GLY A 312 -1.57 7.48 3.37
C GLY A 312 -2.81 7.59 4.25
N GLY A 313 -2.62 7.88 5.55
CA GLY A 313 -3.75 8.09 6.47
C GLY A 313 -4.57 9.34 6.12
N THR A 314 -3.92 10.40 5.64
CA THR A 314 -4.62 11.59 5.11
C THR A 314 -5.46 11.20 3.89
N ALA A 315 -4.85 10.58 2.88
CA ALA A 315 -5.54 10.18 1.64
C ALA A 315 -6.74 9.28 1.90
N LEU A 316 -6.58 8.26 2.74
CA LEU A 316 -7.68 7.38 3.12
C LEU A 316 -8.79 8.16 3.81
N ALA A 317 -8.48 9.04 4.76
CA ALA A 317 -9.50 9.83 5.45
C ALA A 317 -10.27 10.74 4.47
N GLU A 318 -9.59 11.39 3.51
CA GLU A 318 -10.25 12.20 2.50
C GLU A 318 -11.22 11.37 1.64
N LEU A 319 -10.85 10.14 1.30
CA LEU A 319 -11.71 9.20 0.58
C LEU A 319 -12.89 8.73 1.43
N LEU A 320 -12.65 8.30 2.67
CA LEU A 320 -13.70 7.78 3.54
C LEU A 320 -14.77 8.84 3.83
N PHE A 321 -14.38 10.12 3.93
CA PHE A 321 -15.32 11.22 4.14
C PHE A 321 -15.86 11.83 2.85
N GLY A 322 -15.45 11.35 1.67
CA GLY A 322 -15.95 11.81 0.38
C GLY A 322 -15.44 13.18 -0.06
N LYS A 323 -14.34 13.66 0.53
CA LYS A 323 -13.61 14.85 0.05
C LYS A 323 -12.97 14.58 -1.31
N ILE A 324 -12.54 13.33 -1.52
CA ILE A 324 -12.16 12.81 -2.84
C ILE A 324 -13.05 11.64 -3.23
N ASN A 325 -13.19 11.43 -4.53
CA ASN A 325 -13.89 10.28 -5.10
C ASN A 325 -12.88 9.20 -5.49
N PRO A 326 -13.02 7.94 -5.02
CA PRO A 326 -12.11 6.86 -5.40
C PRO A 326 -12.02 6.70 -6.92
N SER A 327 -10.78 6.57 -7.40
CA SER A 327 -10.48 6.50 -8.83
C SER A 327 -9.32 5.55 -9.18
N GLY A 328 -8.73 4.89 -8.19
CA GLY A 328 -7.75 3.84 -8.40
C GLY A 328 -8.38 2.61 -9.05
N LYS A 329 -7.58 1.86 -9.80
CA LYS A 329 -7.95 0.59 -10.43
C LYS A 329 -6.89 -0.46 -10.11
N LEU A 330 -7.31 -1.70 -9.87
CA LEU A 330 -6.41 -2.79 -9.53
C LEU A 330 -5.37 -3.06 -10.64
N PRO A 331 -4.06 -3.05 -10.34
CA PRO A 331 -3.02 -3.45 -11.30
C PRO A 331 -2.84 -4.98 -11.36
N VAL A 332 -3.46 -5.73 -10.46
CA VAL A 332 -3.37 -7.20 -10.32
C VAL A 332 -4.76 -7.82 -10.20
N THR A 333 -4.88 -9.12 -10.47
CA THR A 333 -6.13 -9.86 -10.25
C THR A 333 -6.12 -10.46 -8.85
N PHE A 334 -7.20 -10.25 -8.07
CA PHE A 334 -7.35 -10.83 -6.75
C PHE A 334 -8.04 -12.19 -6.88
N MET A 335 -7.32 -13.24 -6.55
CA MET A 335 -7.80 -14.63 -6.55
C MET A 335 -8.52 -15.00 -5.24
N LYS A 336 -9.32 -16.07 -5.27
CA LYS A 336 -10.06 -16.54 -4.09
C LYS A 336 -9.23 -17.49 -3.24
N SER A 337 -8.30 -18.22 -3.84
CA SER A 337 -7.31 -19.03 -3.12
C SER A 337 -5.98 -19.06 -3.88
N TRP A 338 -4.91 -19.53 -3.23
CA TRP A 338 -3.60 -19.64 -3.87
C TRP A 338 -3.61 -20.66 -5.02
N GLU A 339 -4.40 -21.73 -4.88
CA GLU A 339 -4.59 -22.77 -5.88
C GLU A 339 -5.23 -22.27 -7.18
N ASP A 340 -5.94 -21.13 -7.12
CA ASP A 340 -6.49 -20.47 -8.30
C ASP A 340 -5.44 -19.66 -9.09
N SER A 341 -4.21 -19.55 -8.58
CA SER A 341 -3.11 -18.86 -9.28
C SER A 341 -2.62 -19.69 -10.47
N PRO A 342 -2.37 -19.09 -11.65
CA PRO A 342 -1.75 -19.80 -12.76
C PRO A 342 -0.34 -20.32 -12.42
N ALA A 343 0.36 -19.69 -11.48
CA ALA A 343 1.68 -20.10 -11.03
C ALA A 343 1.67 -21.22 -9.97
N TYR A 344 0.50 -21.57 -9.39
CA TYR A 344 0.40 -22.56 -8.31
C TYR A 344 1.09 -23.91 -8.61
N PRO A 345 0.96 -24.51 -9.82
CA PRO A 345 1.59 -25.80 -10.10
C PRO A 345 3.12 -25.73 -10.20
N TYR A 346 3.68 -24.53 -10.39
CA TYR A 346 5.05 -24.32 -10.80
C TYR A 346 5.92 -23.65 -9.73
N TYR A 347 5.33 -22.79 -8.91
CA TYR A 347 6.01 -22.09 -7.82
C TYR A 347 6.08 -22.98 -6.55
N PRO A 348 7.20 -23.01 -5.80
CA PRO A 348 8.43 -22.20 -5.93
C PRO A 348 9.52 -22.88 -6.78
N GLY A 349 9.15 -23.73 -7.73
CA GLY A 349 10.07 -24.56 -8.50
C GLY A 349 10.52 -25.82 -7.76
N LYS A 350 11.40 -26.59 -8.41
CA LYS A 350 11.98 -27.84 -7.86
C LYS A 350 13.47 -27.88 -8.18
N ASN A 351 14.30 -28.26 -7.20
CA ASN A 351 15.75 -28.40 -7.34
C ASN A 351 16.45 -27.13 -7.89
N GLY A 352 15.98 -25.94 -7.50
CA GLY A 352 16.53 -24.67 -7.95
C GLY A 352 16.15 -24.27 -9.38
N ILE A 353 15.18 -24.95 -9.99
CA ILE A 353 14.64 -24.64 -11.31
C ILE A 353 13.18 -24.23 -11.16
N GLU A 354 12.84 -23.06 -11.67
CA GLU A 354 11.46 -22.57 -11.76
C GLU A 354 11.02 -22.58 -13.22
N GLU A 355 9.90 -23.24 -13.51
CA GLU A 355 9.32 -23.33 -14.85
C GLU A 355 8.12 -22.40 -14.93
N TYR A 356 8.06 -21.51 -15.92
CA TYR A 356 6.94 -20.60 -16.11
C TYR A 356 5.89 -21.28 -16.99
N GLY A 357 5.32 -22.38 -16.50
CA GLY A 357 4.48 -23.28 -17.30
C GLY A 357 3.10 -22.73 -17.64
N GLU A 358 2.64 -21.67 -16.95
CA GLU A 358 1.49 -20.89 -17.38
C GLU A 358 1.75 -20.09 -18.67
N GLY A 359 3.02 -19.90 -19.03
CA GLY A 359 3.46 -19.17 -20.21
C GLY A 359 2.93 -17.74 -20.22
N ILE A 360 2.25 -17.36 -21.31
CA ILE A 360 1.66 -16.01 -21.44
C ILE A 360 0.38 -15.80 -20.62
N ASN A 361 -0.12 -16.85 -19.95
CA ASN A 361 -1.35 -16.81 -19.16
C ASN A 361 -1.07 -16.31 -17.74
N VAL A 362 -0.58 -15.08 -17.64
CA VAL A 362 -0.31 -14.41 -16.37
C VAL A 362 -1.40 -13.39 -16.05
N GLY A 363 -1.86 -13.38 -14.79
CA GLY A 363 -2.89 -12.46 -14.30
C GLY A 363 -4.21 -12.61 -15.06
N TYR A 364 -4.82 -11.48 -15.47
CA TYR A 364 -6.14 -11.52 -16.11
C TYR A 364 -6.17 -12.29 -17.44
N ARG A 365 -5.01 -12.47 -18.11
CA ARG A 365 -4.93 -13.29 -19.33
C ARG A 365 -5.34 -14.74 -19.06
N TYR A 366 -5.02 -15.26 -17.87
CA TYR A 366 -5.47 -16.54 -17.39
C TYR A 366 -6.96 -16.50 -17.03
N TYR A 367 -7.38 -15.57 -16.17
CA TYR A 367 -8.75 -15.51 -15.65
C TYR A 367 -9.82 -15.17 -16.70
N ASP A 368 -9.44 -14.58 -17.83
CA ASP A 368 -10.34 -14.35 -18.96
C ASP A 368 -10.71 -15.64 -19.72
N ARG A 369 -9.97 -16.74 -19.53
CA ARG A 369 -10.26 -18.00 -20.20
C ARG A 369 -11.52 -18.67 -19.61
N PRO A 370 -12.38 -19.28 -20.44
CA PRO A 370 -13.62 -19.90 -19.96
C PRO A 370 -13.45 -21.00 -18.90
N THR A 371 -12.28 -21.65 -18.89
CA THR A 371 -11.98 -22.77 -17.98
C THR A 371 -11.32 -22.34 -16.67
N SER A 372 -11.02 -21.05 -16.50
CA SER A 372 -10.30 -20.57 -15.33
C SER A 372 -11.23 -20.38 -14.12
N PRO A 373 -10.69 -20.44 -12.89
CA PRO A 373 -11.42 -20.07 -11.68
C PRO A 373 -11.95 -18.64 -11.76
N GLN A 374 -12.98 -18.35 -10.96
CA GLN A 374 -13.51 -16.99 -10.89
C GLN A 374 -12.67 -16.14 -9.93
N ALA A 375 -12.07 -15.06 -10.45
CA ALA A 375 -11.41 -14.05 -9.63
C ALA A 375 -12.38 -13.39 -8.64
N LEU A 376 -11.87 -12.99 -7.48
CA LEU A 376 -12.60 -12.19 -6.50
C LEU A 376 -12.74 -10.74 -6.98
N PHE A 377 -11.65 -10.15 -7.46
CA PHE A 377 -11.65 -8.85 -8.16
C PHE A 377 -10.72 -8.92 -9.37
N THR A 378 -11.17 -8.41 -10.50
CA THR A 378 -10.46 -8.54 -11.78
C THR A 378 -9.45 -7.41 -11.98
N PHE A 379 -8.46 -7.63 -12.85
CA PHE A 379 -7.57 -6.57 -13.30
C PHE A 379 -8.35 -5.33 -13.79
N GLY A 380 -7.84 -4.16 -13.43
CA GLY A 380 -8.43 -2.88 -13.80
C GLY A 380 -9.74 -2.56 -13.08
N TYR A 381 -10.18 -3.36 -12.10
CA TYR A 381 -11.40 -3.11 -11.32
C TYR A 381 -11.19 -2.03 -10.26
N GLY A 382 -12.24 -1.25 -10.00
CA GLY A 382 -12.26 -0.24 -8.93
C GLY A 382 -13.53 0.59 -9.01
N LEU A 383 -14.24 0.70 -7.89
CA LEU A 383 -15.48 1.45 -7.75
C LEU A 383 -15.24 2.95 -7.62
N SER A 384 -16.30 3.72 -7.85
CA SER A 384 -16.37 5.15 -7.64
C SER A 384 -17.63 5.49 -6.83
N TYR A 385 -17.65 6.64 -6.18
CA TYR A 385 -18.86 7.21 -5.57
C TYR A 385 -19.80 7.84 -6.61
N THR A 386 -19.40 7.89 -7.88
CA THR A 386 -20.27 8.26 -9.01
C THR A 386 -20.30 7.13 -10.03
N THR A 387 -21.18 7.24 -11.02
CA THR A 387 -21.27 6.28 -12.12
C THR A 387 -20.79 6.90 -13.42
N PHE A 388 -20.18 6.09 -14.26
CA PHE A 388 -19.76 6.48 -15.60
C PHE A 388 -20.43 5.60 -16.65
N GLU A 389 -20.68 6.16 -17.82
CA GLU A 389 -21.08 5.45 -19.03
C GLU A 389 -19.92 5.50 -20.03
N ILE A 390 -19.67 4.40 -20.73
CA ILE A 390 -18.69 4.31 -21.83
C ILE A 390 -19.45 3.86 -23.06
N SER A 391 -19.47 4.68 -24.10
CA SER A 391 -20.32 4.52 -25.29
C SER A 391 -19.64 5.05 -26.55
N ASN A 392 -20.24 4.80 -27.72
CA ASN A 392 -19.80 5.35 -29.00
C ASN A 392 -18.32 5.06 -29.27
N LEU A 393 -17.92 3.79 -29.22
CA LEU A 393 -16.60 3.37 -29.66
C LEU A 393 -16.53 3.46 -31.19
N GLU A 394 -15.72 4.38 -31.69
CA GLU A 394 -15.53 4.60 -33.12
C GLU A 394 -14.09 4.31 -33.53
N LEU A 395 -13.92 3.56 -34.61
CA LEU A 395 -12.63 3.30 -35.23
C LEU A 395 -12.47 4.19 -36.45
N SER A 396 -11.26 4.70 -36.72
CA SER A 396 -10.99 5.54 -37.88
C SER A 396 -11.12 4.80 -39.21
N SER A 397 -11.06 3.47 -39.19
CA SER A 397 -11.24 2.60 -40.35
C SER A 397 -11.69 1.21 -39.91
N GLY A 398 -12.49 0.54 -40.75
CA GLY A 398 -12.83 -0.87 -40.60
C GLY A 398 -11.71 -1.82 -41.07
N SER A 399 -10.67 -1.30 -41.73
CA SER A 399 -9.47 -2.09 -42.10
C SER A 399 -8.21 -1.23 -42.16
N ILE A 400 -7.07 -1.77 -41.72
CA ILE A 400 -5.75 -1.12 -41.76
C ILE A 400 -4.68 -2.12 -42.21
N SER A 401 -3.52 -1.67 -42.70
CA SER A 401 -2.39 -2.57 -42.95
C SER A 401 -1.59 -2.85 -41.68
N THR A 402 -0.74 -3.88 -41.69
CA THR A 402 0.20 -4.20 -40.59
C THR A 402 1.21 -3.10 -40.28
N LYS A 403 1.30 -2.03 -41.08
CA LYS A 403 2.20 -0.89 -40.88
C LYS A 403 1.48 0.36 -40.38
N ASP A 404 0.15 0.34 -40.36
CA ASP A 404 -0.65 1.50 -40.03
C ASP A 404 -1.01 1.55 -38.53
N SER A 405 -1.25 2.75 -38.03
CA SER A 405 -1.86 2.93 -36.71
C SER A 405 -3.39 3.01 -36.83
N LEU A 406 -4.10 2.43 -35.86
CA LEU A 406 -5.54 2.57 -35.73
C LEU A 406 -5.86 3.71 -34.75
N ARG A 407 -6.53 4.76 -35.23
CA ARG A 407 -7.10 5.76 -34.33
C ARG A 407 -8.49 5.30 -33.90
N LEU A 408 -8.81 5.50 -32.63
CA LEU A 408 -10.14 5.22 -32.10
C LEU A 408 -10.54 6.27 -31.08
N SER A 409 -11.84 6.42 -30.89
CA SER A 409 -12.38 7.31 -29.87
C SER A 409 -13.55 6.67 -29.15
N VAL A 410 -13.77 7.08 -27.90
CA VAL A 410 -14.88 6.59 -27.08
C VAL A 410 -15.43 7.72 -26.24
N THR A 411 -16.75 7.79 -26.13
CA THR A 411 -17.42 8.80 -25.31
C THR A 411 -17.56 8.28 -23.88
N VAL A 412 -17.13 9.09 -22.92
CA VAL A 412 -17.30 8.82 -21.50
C VAL A 412 -18.15 9.91 -20.88
N LYS A 413 -19.14 9.53 -20.08
CA LYS A 413 -20.02 10.45 -19.38
C LYS A 413 -20.05 10.12 -17.90
N ASN A 414 -19.93 11.13 -17.03
CA ASN A 414 -20.29 10.97 -15.63
C ASN A 414 -21.82 11.04 -15.52
N SER A 415 -22.45 9.89 -15.32
CA SER A 415 -23.90 9.75 -15.23
C SER A 415 -24.44 9.89 -13.80
N GLY A 416 -23.56 10.01 -12.81
CA GLY A 416 -23.96 10.18 -11.42
C GLY A 416 -24.06 11.65 -10.99
N LYS A 417 -24.10 11.86 -9.66
CA LYS A 417 -24.42 13.15 -9.03
C LYS A 417 -23.23 13.91 -8.49
N ILE A 418 -22.06 13.28 -8.44
CA ILE A 418 -20.83 13.90 -7.91
C ILE A 418 -19.69 13.78 -8.91
N SER A 419 -18.74 14.71 -8.84
CA SER A 419 -17.55 14.69 -9.69
C SER A 419 -16.70 13.46 -9.40
N GLY A 420 -15.97 12.98 -10.41
CA GLY A 420 -15.07 11.85 -10.24
C GLY A 420 -14.18 11.64 -11.45
N ALA A 421 -13.27 10.69 -11.35
CA ALA A 421 -12.44 10.25 -12.45
C ALA A 421 -12.67 8.79 -12.81
N GLU A 422 -12.60 8.49 -14.10
CA GLU A 422 -12.71 7.14 -14.65
C GLU A 422 -11.48 6.80 -15.48
N VAL A 423 -11.07 5.53 -15.47
CA VAL A 423 -10.00 4.99 -16.31
C VAL A 423 -10.64 4.17 -17.43
N VAL A 424 -10.63 4.72 -18.64
CA VAL A 424 -11.02 3.98 -19.83
C VAL A 424 -9.88 3.06 -20.24
N GLN A 425 -10.17 1.77 -20.34
CA GLN A 425 -9.21 0.72 -20.68
C GLN A 425 -9.53 0.17 -22.07
N ILE A 426 -8.52 0.13 -22.94
CA ILE A 426 -8.60 -0.36 -24.31
C ILE A 426 -7.81 -1.66 -24.40
N TYR A 427 -8.53 -2.73 -24.74
CA TYR A 427 -7.95 -4.04 -25.00
C TYR A 427 -8.11 -4.43 -26.46
N VAL A 428 -7.20 -5.28 -26.95
CA VAL A 428 -7.24 -5.83 -28.31
C VAL A 428 -7.15 -7.34 -28.23
N GLY A 429 -8.01 -8.03 -28.97
CA GLY A 429 -7.97 -9.49 -29.12
C GLY A 429 -8.05 -9.89 -30.59
N GLN A 430 -7.28 -10.90 -30.98
CA GLN A 430 -7.35 -11.48 -32.33
C GLN A 430 -8.37 -12.62 -32.33
N ASN A 431 -9.36 -12.56 -33.22
CA ASN A 431 -10.47 -13.52 -33.22
C ASN A 431 -10.03 -14.94 -33.62
N LYS A 432 -9.06 -15.05 -34.52
CA LYS A 432 -8.43 -16.30 -34.94
C LYS A 432 -6.95 -16.05 -35.14
N SER A 433 -6.12 -16.82 -34.44
CA SER A 433 -4.67 -16.72 -34.41
C SER A 433 -4.05 -18.08 -34.72
N SER A 434 -2.88 -18.07 -35.37
CA SER A 434 -2.06 -19.26 -35.62
C SER A 434 -1.41 -19.84 -34.36
N VAL A 435 -1.34 -19.06 -33.28
CA VAL A 435 -0.86 -19.48 -31.95
C VAL A 435 -1.91 -19.22 -30.88
N ASP A 436 -1.76 -19.89 -29.72
CA ASP A 436 -2.52 -19.54 -28.52
C ASP A 436 -2.17 -18.09 -28.10
N ARG A 437 -3.21 -17.28 -27.90
CA ARG A 437 -3.10 -15.88 -27.50
C ARG A 437 -4.10 -15.60 -26.37
N PRO A 438 -3.85 -14.59 -25.52
CA PRO A 438 -4.85 -14.14 -24.58
C PRO A 438 -6.12 -13.69 -25.32
N LEU A 439 -7.29 -13.89 -24.70
CA LEU A 439 -8.57 -13.44 -25.25
C LEU A 439 -8.54 -11.97 -25.69
N LYS A 440 -7.89 -11.15 -24.85
CA LYS A 440 -7.66 -9.73 -25.07
C LYS A 440 -6.45 -9.27 -24.26
N GLU A 441 -5.77 -8.25 -24.73
CA GLU A 441 -4.58 -7.67 -24.11
C GLU A 441 -4.74 -6.16 -23.96
N LEU A 442 -4.45 -5.59 -22.80
CA LEU A 442 -4.48 -4.15 -22.58
C LEU A 442 -3.41 -3.49 -23.46
N LYS A 443 -3.81 -2.51 -24.28
CA LYS A 443 -2.89 -1.77 -25.17
C LYS A 443 -2.87 -0.27 -24.88
N ALA A 444 -3.94 0.28 -24.33
CA ALA A 444 -3.97 1.68 -23.92
C ALA A 444 -4.95 1.92 -22.78
N PHE A 445 -4.71 2.96 -21.98
CA PHE A 445 -5.68 3.45 -21.02
C PHE A 445 -5.52 4.97 -20.83
N LYS A 446 -6.60 5.64 -20.44
CA LYS A 446 -6.58 7.06 -20.07
C LYS A 446 -7.51 7.32 -18.89
N LYS A 447 -7.00 8.02 -17.89
CA LYS A 447 -7.78 8.54 -16.78
C LYS A 447 -8.35 9.91 -17.16
N ILE A 448 -9.64 10.13 -16.91
CA ILE A 448 -10.31 11.39 -17.17
C ILE A 448 -11.15 11.82 -15.98
N PHE A 449 -11.10 13.10 -15.63
CA PHE A 449 -11.98 13.70 -14.63
C PHE A 449 -13.20 14.31 -15.32
N LEU A 450 -14.38 14.13 -14.73
CA LEU A 450 -15.65 14.66 -15.24
C LEU A 450 -16.53 15.15 -14.09
N GLU A 451 -17.06 16.37 -14.24
CA GLU A 451 -18.16 16.89 -13.44
C GLU A 451 -19.47 16.11 -13.70
N PRO A 452 -20.44 16.12 -12.77
CA PRO A 452 -21.73 15.45 -12.94
C PRO A 452 -22.43 15.82 -14.25
N GLY A 453 -22.93 14.82 -14.96
CA GLY A 453 -23.64 15.00 -16.24
C GLY A 453 -22.75 15.40 -17.42
N ARG A 454 -21.46 15.68 -17.22
CA ARG A 454 -20.54 16.03 -18.31
C ARG A 454 -20.04 14.78 -19.02
N GLN A 455 -19.78 14.94 -20.31
CA GLN A 455 -19.19 13.92 -21.17
C GLN A 455 -17.97 14.44 -21.91
N LYS A 456 -17.07 13.53 -22.28
CA LYS A 456 -15.89 13.80 -23.09
C LYS A 456 -15.61 12.64 -24.02
N THR A 457 -15.27 12.95 -25.27
CA THR A 457 -14.72 11.97 -26.21
C THR A 457 -13.22 11.83 -25.96
N VAL A 458 -12.79 10.59 -25.70
CA VAL A 458 -11.40 10.24 -25.40
C VAL A 458 -10.81 9.52 -26.60
N SER A 459 -9.75 10.07 -27.19
CA SER A 459 -9.09 9.48 -28.35
C SER A 459 -7.87 8.64 -27.95
N PHE A 460 -7.64 7.56 -28.68
CA PHE A 460 -6.49 6.66 -28.56
C PHE A 460 -5.89 6.40 -29.94
N SER A 461 -4.64 5.93 -29.95
CA SER A 461 -3.95 5.49 -31.16
C SER A 461 -3.25 4.17 -30.84
N LEU A 462 -3.68 3.09 -31.48
CA LEU A 462 -3.01 1.80 -31.44
C LEU A 462 -1.96 1.78 -32.55
N LYS A 463 -0.71 1.50 -32.19
CA LYS A 463 0.44 1.43 -33.09
C LYS A 463 0.52 0.03 -33.71
N PRO A 464 1.26 -0.16 -34.81
CA PRO A 464 1.52 -1.47 -35.40
C PRO A 464 1.95 -2.55 -34.38
N ASP A 465 2.79 -2.18 -33.41
CA ASP A 465 3.29 -3.10 -32.38
C ASP A 465 2.20 -3.61 -31.43
N ASP A 466 1.07 -2.90 -31.30
CA ASP A 466 -0.04 -3.32 -30.43
C ASP A 466 -0.73 -4.58 -30.95
N PHE A 467 -0.57 -4.92 -32.24
CA PHE A 467 -1.17 -6.09 -32.87
C PHE A 467 -0.23 -7.30 -32.93
N LYS A 468 1.05 -7.09 -32.60
CA LYS A 468 2.07 -8.12 -32.72
C LYS A 468 2.02 -9.13 -31.57
N PHE A 469 2.60 -10.29 -31.84
CA PHE A 469 3.04 -11.26 -30.82
C PHE A 469 4.46 -11.75 -31.20
N TYR A 470 5.18 -12.30 -30.23
CA TYR A 470 6.52 -12.83 -30.47
C TYR A 470 6.41 -14.23 -31.08
N ASP A 471 6.92 -14.41 -32.29
CA ASP A 471 6.98 -15.71 -32.94
C ASP A 471 8.30 -16.41 -32.64
N VAL A 472 8.19 -17.59 -32.05
CA VAL A 472 9.35 -18.39 -31.63
C VAL A 472 10.05 -19.09 -32.80
N VAL A 473 9.38 -19.26 -33.95
CA VAL A 473 9.96 -19.87 -35.14
C VAL A 473 10.83 -18.86 -35.88
N SER A 474 10.31 -17.66 -36.13
CA SER A 474 11.07 -16.59 -36.79
C SER A 474 11.97 -15.78 -35.85
N HIS A 475 11.85 -15.97 -34.54
CA HIS A 475 12.51 -15.18 -33.49
C HIS A 475 12.24 -13.67 -33.58
N ASP A 476 11.05 -13.27 -34.02
CA ASP A 476 10.69 -11.86 -34.25
C ASP A 476 9.25 -11.52 -33.84
N TRP A 477 8.98 -10.23 -33.66
CA TRP A 477 7.63 -9.71 -33.41
C TRP A 477 6.87 -9.56 -34.72
N ILE A 478 5.83 -10.37 -34.89
CA ILE A 478 5.02 -10.39 -36.10
C ILE A 478 3.57 -10.01 -35.81
N ALA A 479 2.91 -9.39 -36.79
CA ALA A 479 1.46 -9.16 -36.78
C ALA A 479 0.81 -10.00 -37.86
N GLU A 480 0.02 -11.00 -37.45
CA GLU A 480 -0.72 -11.86 -38.38
C GLU A 480 -1.94 -11.10 -38.92
N PRO A 481 -2.15 -11.08 -40.25
CA PRO A 481 -3.39 -10.55 -40.83
C PRO A 481 -4.62 -11.30 -40.33
N GLY A 482 -5.72 -10.60 -40.15
CA GLY A 482 -6.96 -11.22 -39.71
C GLY A 482 -7.92 -10.24 -39.04
N THR A 483 -8.95 -10.80 -38.42
CA THR A 483 -9.97 -10.03 -37.72
C THR A 483 -9.56 -9.80 -36.27
N PHE A 484 -9.60 -8.54 -35.86
CA PHE A 484 -9.32 -8.11 -34.50
C PHE A 484 -10.55 -7.44 -33.89
N THR A 485 -10.72 -7.61 -32.59
CA THR A 485 -11.72 -6.91 -31.79
C THR A 485 -11.04 -5.94 -30.85
N VAL A 486 -11.45 -4.67 -30.90
CA VAL A 486 -11.15 -3.65 -29.90
C VAL A 486 -12.24 -3.68 -28.84
N TYR A 487 -11.84 -3.77 -27.57
CA TYR A 487 -12.73 -3.74 -26.41
C TYR A 487 -12.47 -2.45 -25.62
N ALA A 488 -13.52 -1.70 -25.30
CA ALA A 488 -13.44 -0.55 -24.40
C ALA A 488 -14.27 -0.81 -23.14
N GLY A 489 -13.66 -0.62 -21.98
CA GLY A 489 -14.26 -0.96 -20.69
C GLY A 489 -13.71 -0.16 -19.52
N ALA A 490 -14.31 -0.39 -18.36
CA ALA A 490 -13.90 0.20 -17.08
C ALA A 490 -13.05 -0.75 -16.22
N SER A 491 -12.92 -2.03 -16.64
CA SER A 491 -12.01 -3.06 -16.13
C SER A 491 -11.87 -4.18 -17.16
N SER A 492 -11.06 -5.22 -16.89
CA SER A 492 -10.92 -6.36 -17.81
C SER A 492 -12.22 -7.18 -17.95
N ALA A 493 -13.11 -7.12 -16.95
CA ALA A 493 -14.39 -7.81 -16.96
C ALA A 493 -15.59 -6.89 -17.28
N ASP A 494 -15.49 -5.58 -17.02
CA ASP A 494 -16.52 -4.58 -17.36
C ASP A 494 -16.27 -3.98 -18.75
N ILE A 495 -16.47 -4.80 -19.78
CA ILE A 495 -16.38 -4.39 -21.18
C ILE A 495 -17.74 -3.89 -21.66
N ARG A 496 -17.78 -2.62 -22.08
CA ARG A 496 -19.04 -1.92 -22.40
C ARG A 496 -19.24 -1.66 -23.88
N GLN A 497 -18.16 -1.60 -24.66
CA GLN A 497 -18.19 -1.40 -26.10
C GLN A 497 -17.20 -2.33 -26.80
N ARG A 498 -17.54 -2.74 -28.01
CA ARG A 498 -16.71 -3.58 -28.87
C ARG A 498 -16.80 -3.07 -30.31
N ALA A 499 -15.69 -3.10 -31.03
CA ALA A 499 -15.64 -2.80 -32.45
C ALA A 499 -14.67 -3.77 -33.14
N ILE A 500 -15.02 -4.20 -34.34
CA ILE A 500 -14.23 -5.15 -35.13
C ILE A 500 -13.56 -4.39 -36.28
N PHE A 501 -12.31 -4.73 -36.56
CA PHE A 501 -11.61 -4.28 -37.77
C PHE A 501 -10.76 -5.40 -38.36
N GLU A 502 -10.39 -5.24 -39.63
CA GLU A 502 -9.51 -6.15 -40.35
C GLU A 502 -8.07 -5.61 -40.41
N LEU A 503 -7.10 -6.40 -39.97
CA LEU A 503 -5.69 -6.15 -40.17
C LEU A 503 -5.24 -6.84 -41.45
N LYS A 504 -4.85 -6.07 -42.46
CA LYS A 504 -4.43 -6.55 -43.78
C LYS A 504 -2.92 -6.65 -43.88
N GLY A 505 -2.44 -7.69 -44.52
CA GLY A 505 -1.01 -7.90 -44.77
C GLY A 505 -0.76 -9.17 -45.57
N ALA A 506 0.50 -9.42 -45.89
CA ALA A 506 0.88 -10.70 -46.47
C ALA A 506 0.63 -11.82 -45.45
N ALA A 507 0.10 -12.95 -45.93
CA ALA A 507 -0.04 -14.14 -45.10
C ALA A 507 1.35 -14.55 -44.59
N ILE A 508 1.43 -14.87 -43.30
CA ILE A 508 2.66 -15.37 -42.69
C ILE A 508 2.68 -16.88 -42.91
N VAL A 509 3.60 -17.34 -43.77
CA VAL A 509 3.82 -18.77 -44.00
C VAL A 509 4.63 -19.29 -42.81
N ARG A 510 4.11 -20.30 -42.13
CA ARG A 510 4.74 -20.98 -40.99
C ARG A 510 5.07 -22.41 -41.35
#